data_AF-A0A3A0BSX5-F1
#
_entry.id   AF-A0A3A0BSX5-F1
#
_cell.length_a   1.000
_cell.length_b   1.000
_cell.length_c   1.000
_cell.angle_alpha   90.00
_cell.angle_beta   90.00
_cell.angle_gamma   90.00
#
_symmetry.space_group_name_H-M   'P 1'
#
loop_
_entity.id
_entity.type
_entity.pdbx_description
1 polymer ?
#
loop_
_entity_poly.entity_id
_entity_poly.type
_entity_poly.pdbx_seq_one_letter_code
_entity_poly.pdbx_strand_id
1 'polypeptide(L)'
;LGYLSLFSLGPPLLYAVAQQRLYPTTWLRRWALLPLLMLIGTGLALNNTIAVLQGLTGTGGDFLRTPKFDVRSRADDWQRSSYRLPLPRLVLAEFALACYALAAATLGAAQGHWGTTLFLSLYTAGFGLMAGAGCWQAWQSRPRPAPAPHAEPSALDVDGERLPL
;
A
#
# COMPACT_ATOMS: atom_id res chain seq x y z
N LEU A 1 28.25 -6.57 -23.06
CA LEU A 1 27.40 -5.89 -22.05
C LEU A 1 27.06 -4.43 -22.38
N GLY A 2 27.92 -3.65 -23.06
CA GLY A 2 27.69 -2.21 -23.28
C GLY A 2 26.40 -1.84 -24.05
N TYR A 3 25.99 -2.64 -25.05
CA TYR A 3 24.79 -2.35 -25.83
C TYR A 3 23.48 -2.48 -25.03
N LEU A 4 23.41 -3.43 -24.08
CA LEU A 4 22.25 -3.59 -23.19
C LEU A 4 22.07 -2.38 -22.26
N SER A 5 23.17 -1.80 -21.77
CA SER A 5 23.12 -0.61 -20.92
C SER A 5 22.57 0.62 -21.65
N LEU A 6 22.76 0.72 -22.97
CA LEU A 6 22.27 1.83 -23.77
C LEU A 6 20.74 1.80 -23.92
N PHE A 7 20.15 0.61 -24.11
CA PHE A 7 18.69 0.46 -24.18
C PHE A 7 18.00 0.79 -22.85
N SER A 8 18.64 0.50 -21.71
CA SER A 8 18.12 0.84 -20.38
C SER A 8 18.02 2.35 -20.11
N LEU A 9 18.74 3.19 -20.86
CA LEU A 9 18.62 4.66 -20.76
C LEU A 9 17.41 5.21 -21.51
N GLY A 10 16.77 4.43 -22.38
CA GLY A 10 15.59 4.84 -23.15
C GLY A 10 14.44 5.32 -22.27
N PRO A 11 13.93 4.51 -21.32
CA PRO A 11 12.82 4.92 -20.48
C PRO A 11 13.13 6.14 -19.58
N PRO A 12 14.30 6.24 -18.91
CA PRO A 12 14.68 7.46 -18.18
C PRO A 12 14.74 8.70 -19.07
N LEU A 13 15.30 8.60 -20.28
CA LEU A 13 15.35 9.70 -21.24
C LEU A 13 13.96 10.12 -21.72
N LEU A 14 13.10 9.16 -22.03
CA LEU A 14 11.72 9.42 -22.42
C LEU A 14 10.98 10.17 -21.30
N TYR A 15 11.11 9.72 -20.05
CA TYR A 15 10.55 10.41 -18.89
C TYR A 15 11.14 11.81 -18.70
N ALA A 16 12.43 12.00 -18.97
CA ALA A 16 13.10 13.30 -18.87
C ALA A 16 12.49 14.31 -19.83
N VAL A 17 12.46 13.92 -21.11
CA VAL A 17 11.94 14.74 -22.19
C VAL A 17 10.44 14.99 -22.00
N ALA A 18 9.68 13.97 -21.62
CA ALA A 18 8.24 14.12 -21.35
C ALA A 18 7.99 15.12 -20.22
N GLN A 19 8.72 15.03 -19.10
CA GLN A 19 8.53 15.99 -18.00
C GLN A 19 8.97 17.40 -18.36
N GLN A 20 10.05 17.56 -19.14
CA GLN A 20 10.48 18.87 -19.61
C GLN A 20 9.45 19.51 -20.55
N ARG A 21 8.82 18.70 -21.42
CA ARG A 21 7.79 19.17 -22.37
C ARG A 21 6.44 19.47 -21.71
N LEU A 22 5.99 18.61 -20.80
CA LEU A 22 4.70 18.80 -20.11
C LEU A 22 4.77 19.85 -18.99
N TYR A 23 5.91 19.97 -18.31
CA TYR A 23 6.05 20.78 -17.09
C TYR A 23 7.32 21.65 -17.08
N PRO A 24 7.50 22.55 -18.07
CA PRO A 24 8.76 23.28 -18.27
C PRO A 24 9.21 24.13 -17.06
N THR A 25 8.28 24.59 -16.22
CA THR A 25 8.61 25.41 -15.03
C THR A 25 8.89 24.57 -13.78
N THR A 26 8.43 23.32 -13.72
CA THR A 26 8.52 22.48 -12.50
C THR A 26 9.20 21.13 -12.72
N TRP A 27 9.76 20.88 -13.90
CA TRP A 27 10.33 19.59 -14.29
C TRP A 27 11.43 19.12 -13.32
N LEU A 28 12.34 19.99 -12.89
CA LEU A 28 13.39 19.64 -11.91
C LEU A 28 12.82 19.18 -10.57
N ARG A 29 11.77 19.86 -10.07
CA ARG A 29 11.11 19.47 -8.81
C ARG A 29 10.45 18.10 -8.93
N ARG A 30 9.86 17.79 -10.09
CA ARG A 30 9.24 16.50 -10.37
C ARG A 30 10.27 15.39 -10.55
N TRP A 31 11.42 15.70 -11.14
CA TRP A 31 12.58 14.83 -11.18
C TRP A 31 13.10 14.48 -9.80
N ALA A 32 13.15 15.45 -8.88
CA ALA A 32 13.52 15.23 -7.49
C ALA A 32 12.50 14.35 -6.71
N LEU A 33 11.28 14.15 -7.23
CA LEU A 33 10.31 13.22 -6.65
C LEU A 33 10.53 11.77 -7.09
N LEU A 34 11.33 11.50 -8.13
CA LEU A 34 11.55 10.14 -8.62
C LEU A 34 12.18 9.22 -7.57
N PRO A 35 13.17 9.64 -6.75
CA PRO A 35 13.68 8.81 -5.65
C PRO A 35 12.60 8.47 -4.62
N LEU A 36 11.71 9.42 -4.30
CA LEU A 36 10.58 9.18 -3.40
C LEU A 36 9.57 8.20 -4.03
N LEU A 37 9.31 8.33 -5.33
CA LEU A 37 8.45 7.40 -6.06
C LEU A 37 9.05 5.98 -6.06
N MET A 38 10.36 5.85 -6.28
CA MET A 38 11.06 4.57 -6.21
C MET A 38 10.94 3.98 -4.80
N LEU A 39 11.18 4.78 -3.76
CA LEU A 39 11.06 4.38 -2.37
C LEU A 39 9.66 3.81 -2.03
N ILE A 40 8.61 4.52 -2.45
CA ILE A 40 7.23 4.08 -2.23
C ILE A 40 6.95 2.81 -3.06
N GLY A 41 7.38 2.79 -4.31
CA GLY A 41 7.19 1.66 -5.22
C GLY A 41 7.86 0.38 -4.73
N THR A 42 9.08 0.47 -4.18
CA THR A 42 9.75 -0.70 -3.58
C THR A 42 9.02 -1.18 -2.34
N GLY A 43 8.55 -0.28 -1.47
CA GLY A 43 7.75 -0.64 -0.29
C GLY A 43 6.45 -1.38 -0.67
N LEU A 44 5.76 -0.96 -1.73
CA LEU A 44 4.53 -1.61 -2.20
C LEU A 44 4.75 -2.99 -2.84
N ALA A 45 5.99 -3.36 -3.16
CA ALA A 45 6.28 -4.57 -3.94
C ALA A 45 5.76 -5.85 -3.27
N LEU A 46 5.89 -5.98 -1.94
CA LEU A 46 5.42 -7.17 -1.22
C LEU A 46 3.89 -7.28 -1.26
N ASN A 47 3.19 -6.19 -0.94
CA ASN A 47 1.72 -6.15 -0.99
C ASN A 47 1.21 -6.47 -2.40
N ASN A 48 1.82 -5.88 -3.43
CA ASN A 48 1.48 -6.17 -4.82
C ASN A 48 1.75 -7.64 -5.19
N THR A 49 2.87 -8.21 -4.72
CA THR A 49 3.20 -9.63 -4.98
C THR A 49 2.15 -10.56 -4.37
N ILE A 50 1.72 -10.29 -3.15
CA ILE A 50 0.67 -11.07 -2.48
C ILE A 50 -0.66 -10.94 -3.23
N ALA A 51 -1.05 -9.74 -3.65
CA ALA A 51 -2.27 -9.51 -4.42
C ALA A 51 -2.25 -10.26 -5.77
N VAL A 52 -1.12 -10.24 -6.47
CA VAL A 52 -0.94 -10.99 -7.73
C VAL A 52 -1.04 -12.50 -7.47
N LEU A 53 -0.38 -13.01 -6.43
CA LEU A 53 -0.46 -14.42 -6.06
C LEU A 53 -1.89 -14.85 -5.73
N GLN A 54 -2.61 -14.06 -4.92
CA GLN A 54 -4.02 -14.30 -4.62
C GLN A 54 -4.91 -14.32 -5.85
N GLY A 55 -4.65 -13.41 -6.81
CA GLY A 55 -5.35 -13.37 -8.09
C GLY A 55 -5.08 -14.59 -8.95
N LEU A 56 -3.85 -15.11 -8.95
CA LEU A 56 -3.47 -16.33 -9.68
C LEU A 56 -4.01 -17.61 -9.04
N THR A 57 -4.07 -17.69 -7.70
CA THR A 57 -4.55 -18.88 -6.98
C THR A 57 -6.06 -19.01 -6.91
N GLY A 58 -6.82 -18.12 -7.58
CA GLY A 58 -8.29 -18.18 -7.63
C GLY A 58 -8.99 -17.81 -6.30
N THR A 59 -8.24 -17.60 -5.23
CA THR A 59 -8.68 -16.96 -3.97
C THR A 59 -8.73 -15.45 -4.14
N GLY A 60 -8.98 -14.94 -5.35
CA GLY A 60 -9.13 -13.51 -5.60
C GLY A 60 -10.12 -13.00 -4.58
N GLY A 61 -9.59 -12.22 -3.61
CA GLY A 61 -10.41 -11.73 -2.51
C GLY A 61 -11.67 -11.13 -3.10
N ASP A 62 -12.82 -11.41 -2.47
CA ASP A 62 -14.11 -10.92 -2.91
C ASP A 62 -13.90 -9.52 -3.46
N PHE A 63 -14.14 -9.35 -4.77
CA PHE A 63 -14.02 -8.06 -5.41
C PHE A 63 -15.15 -7.22 -4.84
N LEU A 64 -14.94 -6.77 -3.61
CA LEU A 64 -15.87 -5.98 -2.83
C LEU A 64 -16.05 -4.77 -3.69
N ARG A 65 -17.22 -4.69 -4.32
CA ARG A 65 -17.55 -3.58 -5.21
C ARG A 65 -17.15 -2.34 -4.47
N THR A 66 -16.31 -1.53 -5.09
CA THR A 66 -15.74 -0.32 -4.48
C THR A 66 -16.87 0.41 -3.77
N PRO A 67 -16.89 0.41 -2.42
CA PRO A 67 -18.00 0.97 -1.69
C PRO A 67 -18.13 2.42 -2.12
N LYS A 68 -19.30 2.79 -2.63
CA LYS A 68 -19.59 4.18 -3.00
C LYS A 68 -19.74 4.95 -1.70
N PHE A 69 -18.61 5.41 -1.15
CA PHE A 69 -18.61 6.27 0.01
C PHE A 69 -19.20 7.61 -0.42
N ASP A 70 -20.40 7.91 0.09
CA ASP A 70 -21.03 9.23 -0.02
C ASP A 70 -20.33 10.17 0.97
N VAL A 71 -19.10 10.57 0.64
CA VAL A 71 -18.27 11.45 1.47
C VAL A 71 -18.88 12.85 1.46
N ARG A 72 -19.83 13.12 2.37
CA ARG A 72 -20.51 14.42 2.51
C ARG A 72 -19.74 15.42 3.38
N SER A 73 -18.71 14.98 4.08
CA SER A 73 -17.95 15.80 5.04
C SER A 73 -16.47 15.42 5.07
N ARG A 74 -15.60 16.43 5.21
CA ARG A 74 -14.14 16.28 5.36
C ARG A 74 -13.72 15.52 6.63
N ALA A 75 -14.67 15.27 7.54
CA ALA A 75 -14.51 14.51 8.78
C ALA A 75 -15.00 13.05 8.67
N ASP A 76 -15.50 12.62 7.51
CA ASP A 76 -15.92 11.23 7.30
C ASP A 76 -14.67 10.38 7.04
N ASP A 77 -14.25 9.70 8.10
CA ASP A 77 -12.91 9.13 8.25
C ASP A 77 -12.79 7.81 7.48
N TRP A 78 -12.50 7.91 6.18
CA TRP A 78 -12.23 6.76 5.29
C TRP A 78 -11.13 5.83 5.83
N GLN A 79 -10.24 6.34 6.68
CA GLN A 79 -9.19 5.56 7.36
C GLN A 79 -9.75 4.56 8.39
N ARG A 80 -11.00 4.74 8.85
CA ARG A 80 -11.67 3.86 9.82
C ARG A 80 -12.59 2.82 9.19
N SER A 81 -12.73 2.83 7.86
CA SER A 81 -13.48 1.78 7.17
C SER A 81 -12.67 0.48 7.24
N SER A 82 -13.24 -0.50 7.93
CA SER A 82 -12.67 -1.78 8.32
C SER A 82 -12.32 -2.67 7.12
N TYR A 83 -11.32 -2.30 6.32
CA TYR A 83 -10.67 -3.22 5.38
C TYR A 83 -9.51 -3.90 6.09
N ARG A 84 -9.83 -4.97 6.81
CA ARG A 84 -8.86 -5.77 7.58
C ARG A 84 -8.11 -6.68 6.62
N LEU A 85 -7.13 -6.15 5.87
CA LEU A 85 -6.02 -7.00 5.45
C LEU A 85 -5.40 -7.59 6.74
N PRO A 86 -4.85 -8.82 6.74
CA PRO A 86 -4.09 -9.34 7.87
C PRO A 86 -2.76 -8.56 8.03
N LEU A 87 -2.88 -7.29 8.45
CA LEU A 87 -1.83 -6.34 8.76
C LEU A 87 -0.70 -6.96 9.60
N PRO A 88 -0.94 -7.79 10.64
CA PRO A 88 0.16 -8.29 11.45
C PRO A 88 1.14 -9.21 10.68
N ARG A 89 0.66 -10.01 9.73
CA ARG A 89 1.54 -10.90 8.95
C ARG A 89 2.30 -10.15 7.86
N LEU A 90 1.62 -9.21 7.20
CA LEU A 90 2.22 -8.39 6.16
C LEU A 90 3.32 -7.49 6.74
N VAL A 91 3.03 -6.78 7.82
CA VAL A 91 3.98 -5.88 8.49
C VAL A 91 5.21 -6.64 8.98
N LEU A 92 5.04 -7.85 9.51
CA LEU A 92 6.17 -8.70 9.91
C LEU A 92 7.04 -9.09 8.71
N ALA A 93 6.43 -9.42 7.57
CA ALA A 93 7.15 -9.75 6.36
C ALA A 93 7.87 -8.53 5.75
N GLU A 94 7.25 -7.35 5.77
CA GLU A 94 7.87 -6.08 5.37
C GLU A 94 9.08 -5.76 6.26
N PHE A 95 8.95 -5.93 7.58
CA PHE A 95 10.04 -5.74 8.52
C PHE A 95 11.20 -6.72 8.27
N ALA A 96 10.89 -8.00 8.05
CA ALA A 96 11.90 -9.01 7.73
C ALA A 96 12.66 -8.67 6.43
N LEU A 97 11.96 -8.22 5.39
CA LEU A 97 12.58 -7.75 4.15
C LEU A 97 13.43 -6.49 4.34
N ALA A 98 13.01 -5.57 5.20
CA ALA A 98 13.79 -4.39 5.54
C ALA A 98 15.11 -4.77 6.23
N CYS A 99 15.06 -5.67 7.21
CA CYS A 99 16.26 -6.20 7.89
C CYS A 99 17.18 -6.95 6.92
N TYR A 100 16.62 -7.76 6.03
CA TYR A 100 17.38 -8.47 5.00
C TYR A 100 18.10 -7.51 4.06
N ALA A 101 17.38 -6.50 3.54
CA ALA A 101 17.95 -5.49 2.66
C ALA A 101 19.04 -4.67 3.37
N LEU A 102 18.85 -4.36 4.66
CA LEU A 102 19.83 -3.66 5.47
C LEU A 102 21.12 -4.48 5.63
N ALA A 103 21.00 -5.77 5.95
CA ALA A 103 22.14 -6.67 6.05
C ALA A 103 22.88 -6.81 4.71
N ALA A 104 22.15 -6.89 3.61
CA ALA A 104 22.76 -6.90 2.28
C ALA A 104 23.47 -5.57 1.96
N ALA A 105 22.88 -4.43 2.35
CA ALA A 105 23.46 -3.11 2.14
C ALA A 105 24.77 -2.93 2.94
N THR A 106 24.81 -3.38 4.19
CA THR A 106 26.03 -3.31 5.02
C THR A 106 27.14 -4.20 4.48
N LEU A 107 26.81 -5.41 4.03
CA LEU A 107 27.77 -6.30 3.37
C LEU A 107 28.29 -5.71 2.06
N GLY A 108 27.42 -5.09 1.25
CA GLY A 108 27.80 -4.40 0.02
C GLY A 108 28.71 -3.20 0.28
N ALA A 109 28.41 -2.43 1.33
CA ALA A 109 29.24 -1.30 1.75
C ALA A 109 30.62 -1.76 2.22
N ALA A 110 30.69 -2.84 3.00
CA ALA A 110 31.95 -3.42 3.47
C ALA A 110 32.85 -3.91 2.32
N GLN A 111 32.25 -4.35 1.21
CA GLN A 111 32.96 -4.77 -0.01
C GLN A 111 33.26 -3.62 -0.98
N GLY A 112 32.88 -2.38 -0.65
CA GLY A 112 33.10 -1.20 -1.51
C GLY A 112 32.16 -1.10 -2.72
N HIS A 113 31.08 -1.87 -2.76
CA HIS A 113 30.11 -1.89 -3.86
C HIS A 113 29.04 -0.77 -3.72
N TRP A 114 29.48 0.49 -3.79
CA TRP A 114 28.64 1.66 -3.52
C TRP A 114 27.35 1.74 -4.36
N GLY A 115 27.39 1.35 -5.63
CA GLY A 115 26.20 1.36 -6.50
C GLY A 115 25.12 0.39 -6.02
N THR A 116 25.51 -0.83 -5.66
CA THR A 116 24.60 -1.84 -5.09
C THR A 116 24.11 -1.41 -3.71
N THR A 117 24.99 -0.84 -2.88
CA THR A 117 24.64 -0.32 -1.55
C THR A 117 23.56 0.75 -1.63
N LEU A 118 23.68 1.71 -2.56
CA LEU A 118 22.65 2.74 -2.76
C LEU A 118 21.29 2.11 -3.10
N PHE A 119 21.29 1.14 -4.01
CA PHE A 119 20.07 0.47 -4.41
C PHE A 119 19.44 -0.32 -3.25
N LEU A 120 20.23 -1.09 -2.50
CA LEU A 120 19.75 -1.83 -1.32
C LEU A 120 19.30 -0.91 -0.17
N SER A 121 19.88 0.28 -0.05
CA SER A 121 19.42 1.29 0.91
C SER A 121 18.03 1.79 0.57
N LEU A 122 17.69 1.96 -0.71
CA LEU A 122 16.32 2.29 -1.15
C LEU A 122 15.33 1.18 -0.79
N TYR A 123 15.73 -0.09 -0.87
CA TYR A 123 14.87 -1.23 -0.49
C TYR A 123 14.65 -1.26 1.03
N THR A 124 15.72 -1.06 1.79
CA THR A 124 15.67 -0.95 3.25
C THR A 124 14.71 0.15 3.68
N ALA A 125 14.85 1.33 3.11
CA ALA A 125 14.02 2.47 3.45
C ALA A 125 12.56 2.29 2.97
N GLY A 126 12.33 1.67 1.80
CA GLY A 126 10.99 1.43 1.26
C GLY A 126 10.19 0.44 2.10
N PHE A 127 10.78 -0.73 2.41
CA PHE A 127 10.14 -1.72 3.29
C PHE A 127 10.02 -1.22 4.73
N GLY A 128 11.04 -0.51 5.23
CA GLY A 128 10.98 0.10 6.56
C GLY A 128 9.86 1.13 6.70
N LEU A 129 9.60 1.92 5.65
CA LEU A 129 8.51 2.89 5.62
C LEU A 129 7.13 2.19 5.68
N MET A 130 6.92 1.11 4.92
CA MET A 130 5.66 0.37 4.95
C MET A 130 5.46 -0.38 6.28
N ALA A 131 6.51 -1.03 6.80
CA ALA A 131 6.47 -1.66 8.11
C ALA A 131 6.16 -0.64 9.23
N GLY A 132 6.79 0.54 9.19
CA GLY A 132 6.55 1.62 10.14
C GLY A 132 5.12 2.17 10.04
N ALA A 133 4.61 2.40 8.83
CA ALA A 133 3.24 2.84 8.60
C ALA A 133 2.21 1.80 9.08
N GLY A 134 2.46 0.51 8.82
CA GLY A 134 1.61 -0.59 9.28
C GLY A 134 1.61 -0.74 10.80
N CYS A 135 2.76 -0.60 11.46
CA CYS A 135 2.86 -0.53 12.93
C CYS A 135 2.08 0.68 13.49
N TRP A 136 2.21 1.85 12.86
CA TRP A 136 1.47 3.06 13.24
C TRP A 136 -0.04 2.86 13.12
N GLN A 137 -0.50 2.23 12.03
CA GLN A 137 -1.92 1.91 11.82
C GLN A 137 -2.43 0.85 12.81
N ALA A 138 -1.62 -0.17 13.11
CA ALA A 138 -1.95 -1.19 14.10
C ALA A 138 -2.09 -0.59 15.51
N TRP A 139 -1.21 0.36 15.87
CA TRP A 139 -1.29 1.08 17.15
C TRP A 139 -2.54 1.96 17.27
N GLN A 140 -2.97 2.59 16.18
CA GLN A 140 -4.19 3.41 16.17
C GLN A 140 -5.49 2.58 16.15
N SER A 141 -5.41 1.32 15.73
CA SER A 141 -6.56 0.44 15.61
C SER A 141 -6.98 -0.11 16.98
N ARG A 142 -7.75 0.68 17.75
CA ARG A 142 -8.43 0.15 18.95
C ARG A 142 -9.48 -0.89 18.54
N PRO A 143 -9.61 -2.04 19.24
CA PRO A 143 -10.72 -2.96 19.02
C PRO A 143 -12.04 -2.19 19.22
N ARG A 144 -12.86 -2.08 18.16
CA ARG A 144 -14.25 -1.65 18.34
C ARG A 144 -14.98 -2.77 19.09
N PRO A 145 -15.76 -2.47 20.14
CA PRO A 145 -16.69 -3.44 20.71
C PRO A 145 -17.58 -3.98 19.59
N ALA A 146 -17.86 -5.28 19.60
CA ALA A 146 -18.81 -5.86 18.65
C ALA A 146 -20.12 -5.06 18.69
N PRO A 147 -20.76 -4.79 17.53
CA PRO A 147 -22.10 -4.25 17.53
C PRO A 147 -22.97 -5.15 18.42
N ALA A 148 -23.73 -4.55 19.34
CA ALA A 148 -24.75 -5.30 20.06
C ALA A 148 -25.62 -6.01 19.01
N PRO A 149 -26.00 -7.29 19.22
CA PRO A 149 -26.86 -7.99 18.28
C PRO A 149 -28.06 -7.10 17.99
N HIS A 150 -28.26 -6.77 16.72
CA HIS A 150 -29.47 -6.08 16.29
C HIS A 150 -30.63 -6.94 16.80
N ALA A 151 -31.40 -6.42 17.75
CA ALA A 151 -32.64 -7.05 18.13
C ALA A 151 -33.46 -7.13 16.83
N GLU A 152 -33.65 -8.36 16.33
CA GLU A 152 -34.62 -8.59 15.27
C GLU A 152 -35.93 -7.96 15.72
N PRO A 153 -36.59 -7.13 14.89
CA PRO A 153 -37.94 -6.70 15.19
C PRO A 153 -38.77 -7.98 15.35
N SER A 154 -39.20 -8.24 16.58
CA SER A 154 -40.09 -9.34 16.92
C SER A 154 -41.26 -9.32 15.95
N ALA A 155 -41.44 -10.38 15.18
CA ALA A 155 -42.49 -10.54 14.18
C ALA A 155 -43.91 -10.72 14.81
N LEU A 156 -44.20 -10.01 15.91
CA LEU A 156 -45.43 -10.20 16.70
C LEU A 156 -46.21 -8.90 16.96
N ASP A 157 -46.13 -7.92 16.06
CA ASP A 157 -47.01 -6.74 16.11
C ASP A 157 -47.82 -6.56 14.82
N VAL A 158 -48.37 -7.67 14.30
CA VAL A 158 -49.29 -7.69 13.14
C VAL A 158 -50.74 -8.03 13.55
N ASP A 159 -51.01 -8.39 14.82
CA ASP A 159 -52.35 -8.78 15.30
C ASP A 159 -53.15 -7.61 15.93
N GLY A 160 -53.18 -6.46 15.26
CA GLY A 160 -53.84 -5.24 15.76
C GLY A 160 -55.13 -4.80 15.04
N GLU A 161 -55.45 -5.31 13.85
CA GLU A 161 -56.60 -4.85 13.06
C GLU A 161 -57.67 -5.95 12.95
N ARG A 162 -58.43 -6.14 14.04
CA ARG A 162 -59.73 -6.81 13.97
C ARG A 162 -60.77 -5.80 13.47
N LEU A 163 -61.23 -5.95 12.23
CA LEU A 163 -62.43 -5.28 11.71
C LEU A 163 -63.66 -5.63 12.58
N PRO A 164 -64.42 -4.66 13.09
CA PRO A 164 -65.79 -4.90 13.52
C PRO A 164 -66.71 -4.99 12.29
N LEU A 165 -67.61 -5.97 12.32
CA LEU A 165 -68.69 -6.20 11.35
C LEU A 165 -69.63 -5.00 11.22
#